data_AF-A0A094EVU9-F1
#
_entry.id   AF-A0A094EVU9-F1
#
_cell.length_a   1.000
_cell.length_b   1.000
_cell.length_c   1.000
_cell.angle_alpha   90.00
_cell.angle_beta   90.00
_cell.angle_gamma   90.00
#
_symmetry.space_group_name_H-M   'P 1'
#
loop_
_entity.id
_entity.type
_entity.pdbx_description
1 polymer ?
#
loop_
_entity_poly.entity_id
_entity_poly.type
_entity_poly.pdbx_seq_one_letter_code
_entity_poly.pdbx_strand_id
1 'polypeptide(L)'
;LTLALASSPPSGLLALAILEKAPPSASDTALLATHPALIAQLIRTWLASPAVAVGERATQLLAALLATDCAAPPLRRDDGVITFPAPREKAGLGQGLLWRRIFGDKDIYASIFAMCSAATPEEDSNYLPGRQRSLAQARLLRLLPLLAVLDLSTLSRSHFPDAERSYGTSGKGLLHFSAVEMVDREDVLMHVTLLEFFGELVREVSGVVLGREEEAWLRGLVEEAGVSDQMVGGVLEAIVGEEGVTGELVELLRRLGIRGVEEA
;
A
#
# COMPACT_ATOMS: atom_id res chain seq x y z
N LEU A 1 -3.86 1.00 -24.89
CA LEU A 1 -3.25 1.35 -23.59
C LEU A 1 -2.29 0.27 -23.09
N THR A 2 -2.71 -1.00 -23.01
CA THR A 2 -1.83 -2.13 -22.61
C THR A 2 -0.48 -2.16 -23.34
N LEU A 3 -0.50 -2.10 -24.68
CA LEU A 3 0.74 -2.06 -25.47
C LEU A 3 1.60 -0.82 -25.20
N ALA A 4 0.99 0.32 -24.93
CA ALA A 4 1.73 1.57 -24.65
C ALA A 4 2.39 1.53 -23.26
N LEU A 5 1.72 0.96 -22.26
CA LEU A 5 2.27 0.72 -20.92
C LEU A 5 3.45 -0.25 -20.92
N ALA A 6 3.43 -1.23 -21.83
CA ALA A 6 4.49 -2.25 -21.98
C ALA A 6 5.66 -1.82 -22.88
N SER A 7 5.57 -0.65 -23.51
CA SER A 7 6.52 -0.19 -24.53
C SER A 7 7.61 0.70 -23.89
N SER A 8 8.01 1.77 -24.56
CA SER A 8 9.03 2.71 -24.09
C SER A 8 8.54 3.57 -22.92
N PRO A 9 9.45 4.10 -22.06
CA PRO A 9 9.06 4.99 -20.97
C PRO A 9 8.21 6.20 -21.39
N PRO A 10 8.49 6.91 -22.52
CA PRO A 10 7.60 7.97 -23.01
C PRO A 10 6.19 7.48 -23.35
N SER A 11 6.07 6.31 -24.00
CA SER A 11 4.77 5.69 -24.31
C SER A 11 4.01 5.30 -23.04
N GLY A 12 4.72 4.77 -22.04
CA GLY A 12 4.17 4.45 -20.73
C GLY A 12 3.65 5.68 -20.00
N LEU A 13 4.43 6.77 -19.96
CA LEU A 13 4.02 8.03 -19.37
C LEU A 13 2.79 8.64 -20.06
N LEU A 14 2.73 8.58 -21.38
CA LEU A 14 1.56 9.02 -22.13
C LEU A 14 0.34 8.16 -21.80
N ALA A 15 0.49 6.84 -21.71
CA ALA A 15 -0.59 5.94 -21.34
C ALA A 15 -1.11 6.22 -19.91
N LEU A 16 -0.21 6.44 -18.95
CA LEU A 16 -0.58 6.83 -17.58
C LEU A 16 -1.28 8.19 -17.56
N ALA A 17 -0.79 9.18 -18.31
CA ALA A 17 -1.42 10.49 -18.42
C ALA A 17 -2.83 10.40 -19.05
N ILE A 18 -3.06 9.51 -20.01
CA ILE A 18 -4.39 9.26 -20.57
C ILE A 18 -5.33 8.66 -19.52
N LEU A 19 -4.83 7.67 -18.75
CA LEU A 19 -5.59 7.06 -17.66
C LEU A 19 -5.93 8.06 -16.54
N GLU A 20 -5.05 9.01 -16.26
CA GLU A 20 -5.31 10.11 -15.31
C GLU A 20 -6.32 11.15 -15.82
N LYS A 21 -6.33 11.40 -17.14
CA LYS A 21 -7.15 12.46 -17.75
C LYS A 21 -8.57 12.03 -18.07
N ALA A 22 -8.85 10.74 -18.17
CA ALA A 22 -10.22 10.25 -18.06
C ALA A 22 -10.66 10.51 -16.61
N PRO A 23 -11.55 11.48 -16.35
CA PRO A 23 -11.88 11.87 -14.98
C PRO A 23 -12.31 10.63 -14.19
N PRO A 24 -11.79 10.41 -12.97
CA PRO A 24 -12.11 9.24 -12.19
C PRO A 24 -13.52 9.45 -11.60
N SER A 25 -14.55 9.30 -12.42
CA SER A 25 -15.84 8.95 -11.86
C SER A 25 -15.75 7.52 -11.33
N ALA A 26 -16.52 7.19 -10.29
CA ALA A 26 -16.65 5.82 -9.83
C ALA A 26 -17.05 4.87 -10.98
N SER A 27 -17.81 5.38 -11.98
CA SER A 27 -18.19 4.63 -13.18
C SER A 27 -17.03 4.34 -14.11
N ASP A 28 -16.14 5.30 -14.37
CA ASP A 28 -14.99 5.11 -15.25
C ASP A 28 -13.97 4.15 -14.63
N THR A 29 -13.79 4.24 -13.31
CA THR A 29 -12.93 3.32 -12.57
C THR A 29 -13.52 1.90 -12.54
N ALA A 30 -14.84 1.78 -12.38
CA ALA A 30 -15.55 0.51 -12.51
C ALA A 30 -15.38 -0.10 -13.92
N LEU A 31 -15.46 0.73 -14.97
CA LEU A 31 -15.22 0.28 -16.35
C LEU A 31 -13.78 -0.22 -16.52
N LEU A 32 -12.78 0.49 -15.99
CA LEU A 32 -11.39 0.06 -16.03
C LEU A 32 -11.19 -1.32 -15.40
N ALA A 33 -11.86 -1.60 -14.28
CA ALA A 33 -11.81 -2.90 -13.59
C ALA A 33 -12.34 -4.08 -14.42
N THR A 34 -13.12 -3.82 -15.48
CA THR A 34 -13.59 -4.83 -16.44
C THR A 34 -12.51 -5.29 -17.42
N HIS A 35 -11.35 -4.63 -17.45
CA HIS A 35 -10.23 -4.94 -18.34
C HIS A 35 -9.04 -5.58 -17.59
N PRO A 36 -9.09 -6.88 -17.23
CA PRO A 36 -8.06 -7.52 -16.40
C PRO A 36 -6.65 -7.44 -17.01
N ALA A 37 -6.50 -7.60 -18.34
CA ALA A 37 -5.21 -7.49 -19.00
C ALA A 37 -4.59 -6.08 -18.91
N LEU A 38 -5.43 -5.04 -18.85
CA LEU A 38 -4.94 -3.66 -18.66
C LEU A 38 -4.49 -3.43 -17.22
N ILE A 39 -5.23 -3.94 -16.24
CA ILE A 39 -4.85 -3.86 -14.83
C ILE A 39 -3.58 -4.65 -14.54
N ALA A 40 -3.48 -5.90 -15.02
CA ALA A 40 -2.27 -6.71 -14.89
C ALA A 40 -1.05 -5.99 -15.48
N GLN A 41 -1.20 -5.38 -16.65
CA GLN A 41 -0.13 -4.59 -17.26
C GLN A 41 0.17 -3.31 -16.48
N LEU A 42 -0.83 -2.63 -15.90
CA LEU A 42 -0.61 -1.47 -15.05
C LEU A 42 0.20 -1.84 -13.81
N ILE A 43 -0.13 -2.94 -13.13
CA ILE A 43 0.62 -3.45 -11.96
C ILE A 43 2.05 -3.81 -12.35
N ARG A 44 2.25 -4.50 -13.48
CA ARG A 44 3.59 -4.78 -14.00
C ARG A 44 4.35 -3.50 -14.35
N THR A 45 3.74 -2.54 -15.04
CA THR A 45 4.40 -1.26 -15.39
C THR A 45 4.74 -0.45 -14.14
N TRP A 46 3.88 -0.48 -13.12
CA TRP A 46 4.12 0.14 -11.83
C TRP A 46 5.34 -0.46 -11.13
N LEU A 47 5.37 -1.77 -10.94
CA LEU A 47 6.42 -2.43 -10.15
C LEU A 47 7.71 -2.67 -10.95
N ALA A 48 7.63 -3.14 -12.20
CA ALA A 48 8.78 -3.58 -12.99
C ALA A 48 9.42 -2.50 -13.88
N SER A 49 8.83 -1.30 -14.02
CA SER A 49 9.44 -0.30 -14.90
C SER A 49 10.81 0.16 -14.39
N PRO A 50 11.86 0.17 -15.24
CA PRO A 50 13.18 0.66 -14.85
C PRO A 50 13.22 2.19 -14.73
N ALA A 51 12.26 2.89 -15.34
CA ALA A 51 12.18 4.35 -15.30
C ALA A 51 11.44 4.81 -14.04
N VAL A 52 12.14 5.51 -13.15
CA VAL A 52 11.61 6.01 -11.87
C VAL A 52 10.34 6.84 -12.08
N ALA A 53 10.35 7.75 -13.05
CA ALA A 53 9.19 8.62 -13.35
C ALA A 53 7.93 7.84 -13.77
N VAL A 54 8.08 6.70 -14.45
CA VAL A 54 6.94 5.84 -14.82
C VAL A 54 6.37 5.17 -13.57
N GLY A 55 7.23 4.61 -12.72
CA GLY A 55 6.82 3.98 -11.47
C GLY A 55 6.12 4.94 -10.52
N GLU A 56 6.70 6.14 -10.32
CA GLU A 56 6.12 7.18 -9.46
C GLU A 56 4.74 7.61 -9.94
N ARG A 57 4.61 7.89 -11.24
CA ARG A 57 3.33 8.28 -11.84
C ARG A 57 2.30 7.16 -11.73
N ALA A 58 2.71 5.90 -11.89
CA ALA A 58 1.83 4.76 -11.70
C ALA A 58 1.39 4.58 -10.23
N THR A 59 2.28 4.84 -9.25
CA THR A 59 1.93 4.87 -7.83
C THR A 59 0.82 5.90 -7.56
N GLN A 60 0.99 7.13 -8.05
CA GLN A 60 0.01 8.21 -7.87
C GLN A 60 -1.33 7.89 -8.54
N LEU A 61 -1.30 7.35 -9.76
CA LEU A 61 -2.50 6.92 -10.47
C LEU A 61 -3.23 5.79 -9.71
N LEU A 62 -2.51 4.76 -9.25
CA LEU A 62 -3.11 3.65 -8.50
C LEU A 62 -3.75 4.12 -7.19
N ALA A 63 -3.08 5.01 -6.45
CA ALA A 63 -3.64 5.62 -5.24
C ALA A 63 -4.94 6.37 -5.55
N ALA A 64 -4.95 7.21 -6.59
CA ALA A 64 -6.13 7.99 -7.00
C ALA A 64 -7.30 7.11 -7.46
N LEU A 65 -7.02 6.08 -8.27
CA LEU A 65 -8.03 5.14 -8.77
C LEU A 65 -8.65 4.34 -7.62
N LEU A 66 -7.83 3.80 -6.71
CA LEU A 66 -8.32 3.02 -5.58
C LEU A 66 -9.04 3.89 -4.53
N ALA A 67 -8.62 5.14 -4.35
CA ALA A 67 -9.37 6.11 -3.54
C ALA A 67 -10.76 6.40 -4.12
N THR A 68 -10.85 6.56 -5.44
CA THR A 68 -12.12 6.79 -6.14
C THR A 68 -13.03 5.56 -6.10
N ASP A 69 -12.46 4.36 -6.26
CA ASP A 69 -13.23 3.10 -6.24
C ASP A 69 -13.52 2.56 -4.83
N CYS A 70 -13.04 3.21 -3.77
CA CYS A 70 -13.33 2.81 -2.40
C CYS A 70 -14.85 2.82 -2.13
N ALA A 71 -15.41 1.63 -1.83
CA ALA A 71 -16.84 1.45 -1.67
C ALA A 71 -17.38 1.98 -0.33
N ALA A 72 -16.52 2.00 0.68
CA ALA A 72 -16.84 2.43 2.03
C ALA A 72 -15.70 3.32 2.53
N PRO A 73 -15.73 4.64 2.24
CA PRO A 73 -14.67 5.52 2.68
C PRO A 73 -14.60 5.52 4.21
N PRO A 74 -13.38 5.58 4.78
CA PRO A 74 -13.17 5.56 6.21
C PRO A 74 -13.81 6.79 6.87
N LEU A 75 -14.20 6.65 8.14
CA LEU A 75 -14.54 7.81 8.94
C LEU A 75 -13.24 8.56 9.26
N ARG A 76 -13.22 9.87 8.98
CA ARG A 76 -12.07 10.73 9.20
C ARG A 76 -12.14 11.33 10.60
N ARG A 77 -10.98 11.49 11.23
CA ARG A 77 -10.82 12.22 12.50
C ARG A 77 -10.02 13.49 12.21
N ASP A 78 -10.59 14.63 12.53
CA ASP A 78 -9.97 15.95 12.35
C ASP A 78 -10.15 16.74 13.66
N ASP A 79 -9.06 17.12 14.31
CA ASP A 79 -9.03 17.77 15.63
C ASP A 79 -9.95 17.12 16.69
N GLY A 80 -9.90 15.79 16.79
CA GLY A 80 -10.72 15.00 17.71
C GLY A 80 -12.20 14.86 17.32
N VAL A 81 -12.64 15.49 16.21
CA VAL A 81 -14.00 15.41 15.70
C VAL A 81 -14.09 14.31 14.64
N ILE A 82 -15.02 13.37 14.84
CA ILE A 82 -15.34 12.35 13.83
C ILE A 82 -16.26 12.97 12.79
N THR A 83 -15.78 13.02 11.55
CA THR A 83 -16.56 13.52 10.41
C THR A 83 -17.14 12.36 9.61
N PHE A 84 -18.44 12.47 9.32
CA PHE A 84 -19.14 11.50 8.47
C PHE A 84 -19.19 12.03 7.03
N PRO A 85 -18.97 11.19 6.01
CA PRO A 85 -19.13 11.58 4.62
C PRO A 85 -20.54 12.12 4.37
N ALA A 86 -20.62 13.26 3.69
CA ALA A 86 -21.91 13.87 3.37
C ALA A 86 -22.75 12.95 2.48
N PRO A 87 -24.11 12.99 2.55
CA PRO A 87 -24.96 12.14 1.70
C PRO A 87 -24.71 12.29 0.19
N ARG A 88 -24.22 13.45 -0.28
CA ARG A 88 -23.82 13.67 -1.67
C ARG A 88 -22.50 12.99 -2.04
N GLU A 89 -21.58 12.85 -1.09
CA GLU A 89 -20.37 12.05 -1.27
C GLU A 89 -20.71 10.56 -1.34
N LYS A 90 -21.77 10.12 -0.64
CA LYS A 90 -22.29 8.75 -0.72
C LYS A 90 -22.84 8.35 -2.09
N ALA A 91 -23.41 9.30 -2.84
CA ALA A 91 -23.99 9.06 -4.17
C ALA A 91 -22.93 8.91 -5.29
N GLY A 92 -21.66 9.22 -5.00
CA GLY A 92 -20.52 9.07 -5.89
C GLY A 92 -19.47 8.08 -5.40
N LEU A 93 -19.81 7.23 -4.41
CA LEU A 93 -18.87 6.23 -3.89
C LEU A 93 -18.51 5.20 -4.95
N GLY A 94 -17.26 4.74 -4.86
CA GLY A 94 -16.77 3.64 -5.67
C GLY A 94 -17.56 2.36 -5.47
N GLN A 95 -17.37 1.41 -6.38
CA GLN A 95 -18.07 0.11 -6.32
C GLN A 95 -17.16 -0.98 -5.72
N GLY A 96 -15.91 -0.66 -5.40
CA GLY A 96 -14.88 -1.60 -4.98
C GLY A 96 -14.50 -2.60 -6.07
N LEU A 97 -14.84 -2.31 -7.33
CA LEU A 97 -14.60 -3.24 -8.44
C LEU A 97 -13.12 -3.33 -8.80
N LEU A 98 -12.40 -2.22 -8.78
CA LEU A 98 -10.96 -2.18 -8.99
C LEU A 98 -10.21 -2.79 -7.80
N TRP A 99 -10.66 -2.53 -6.57
CA TRP A 99 -10.15 -3.24 -5.39
C TRP A 99 -10.28 -4.76 -5.54
N ARG A 100 -11.48 -5.25 -5.85
CA ARG A 100 -11.71 -6.69 -6.11
C ARG A 100 -10.88 -7.21 -7.28
N ARG A 101 -10.62 -6.40 -8.31
CA ARG A 101 -9.78 -6.79 -9.45
C ARG A 101 -8.31 -6.93 -9.07
N ILE A 102 -7.76 -6.04 -8.24
CA ILE A 102 -6.34 -6.09 -7.89
C ILE A 102 -6.07 -7.14 -6.79
N PHE A 103 -6.93 -7.20 -5.77
CA PHE A 103 -6.71 -8.05 -4.60
C PHE A 103 -7.45 -9.39 -4.65
N GLY A 104 -8.54 -9.48 -5.41
CA GLY A 104 -9.35 -10.71 -5.54
C GLY A 104 -9.08 -11.51 -6.81
N ASP A 105 -8.24 -11.02 -7.73
CA ASP A 105 -7.77 -11.78 -8.89
C ASP A 105 -6.42 -12.41 -8.55
N LYS A 106 -6.38 -13.75 -8.49
CA LYS A 106 -5.21 -14.49 -8.01
C LYS A 106 -3.95 -14.16 -8.78
N ASP A 107 -4.02 -14.04 -10.10
CA ASP A 107 -2.84 -13.85 -10.94
C ASP A 107 -2.27 -12.43 -10.78
N ILE A 108 -3.16 -11.43 -10.70
CA ILE A 108 -2.76 -10.03 -10.45
C ILE A 108 -2.18 -9.89 -9.05
N TYR A 109 -2.86 -10.41 -8.04
CA TYR A 109 -2.42 -10.33 -6.64
C TYR A 109 -1.08 -11.04 -6.44
N ALA A 110 -0.94 -12.28 -6.93
CA ALA A 110 0.30 -13.06 -6.82
C ALA A 110 1.48 -12.39 -7.55
N SER A 111 1.23 -11.66 -8.64
CA SER A 111 2.30 -10.94 -9.36
C SER A 111 3.00 -9.88 -8.51
N ILE A 112 2.30 -9.28 -7.53
CA ILE A 112 2.88 -8.30 -6.60
C ILE A 112 3.94 -8.99 -5.72
N PHE A 113 3.61 -10.16 -5.17
CA PHE A 113 4.56 -10.98 -4.40
C PHE A 113 5.73 -11.45 -5.26
N ALA A 114 5.45 -11.92 -6.47
CA ALA A 114 6.48 -12.38 -7.40
C ALA A 114 7.53 -11.29 -7.70
N MET A 115 7.08 -10.06 -7.97
CA MET A 115 7.99 -8.95 -8.29
C MET A 115 8.75 -8.41 -7.08
N CYS A 116 8.20 -8.58 -5.87
CA CYS A 116 8.76 -8.01 -4.64
C CYS A 116 9.51 -9.03 -3.76
N SER A 117 9.34 -10.34 -3.97
CA SER A 117 9.98 -11.38 -3.13
C SER A 117 11.38 -11.73 -3.61
N ALA A 118 12.27 -11.99 -2.65
CA ALA A 118 13.59 -12.54 -2.91
C ALA A 118 13.57 -14.03 -3.30
N ALA A 119 12.49 -14.75 -2.94
CA ALA A 119 12.34 -16.18 -3.18
C ALA A 119 11.75 -16.50 -4.58
N THR A 120 11.41 -15.49 -5.37
CA THR A 120 10.87 -15.69 -6.72
C THR A 120 11.90 -16.37 -7.63
N PRO A 121 11.56 -17.52 -8.26
CA PRO A 121 12.45 -18.22 -9.19
C PRO A 121 12.78 -17.36 -10.41
N GLU A 122 13.99 -17.50 -10.98
CA GLU A 122 14.40 -16.73 -12.16
C GLU A 122 13.59 -17.05 -13.41
N GLU A 123 12.99 -18.25 -13.46
CA GLU A 123 12.12 -18.69 -14.56
C GLU A 123 10.72 -18.07 -14.48
N ASP A 124 10.34 -17.46 -13.36
CA ASP A 124 9.06 -16.76 -13.25
C ASP A 124 9.05 -15.55 -14.17
N SER A 125 7.99 -15.40 -14.96
CA SER A 125 7.80 -14.26 -15.85
C SER A 125 7.90 -12.90 -15.14
N ASN A 126 7.59 -12.85 -13.84
CA ASN A 126 7.59 -11.67 -12.99
C ASN A 126 8.87 -11.53 -12.15
N TYR A 127 9.87 -12.38 -12.36
CA TYR A 127 11.18 -12.25 -11.70
C TYR A 127 11.80 -10.89 -11.99
N LEU A 128 12.28 -10.22 -10.94
CA LEU A 128 13.04 -8.97 -11.04
C LEU A 128 14.42 -9.15 -10.41
N PRO A 129 15.50 -8.74 -11.11
CA PRO A 129 16.84 -8.70 -10.54
C PRO A 129 16.90 -7.75 -9.34
N GLY A 130 17.85 -7.98 -8.42
CA GLY A 130 17.95 -7.28 -7.12
C GLY A 130 17.65 -5.78 -7.16
N ARG A 131 18.36 -5.00 -8.00
CA ARG A 131 18.12 -3.55 -8.13
C ARG A 131 16.68 -3.20 -8.57
N GLN A 132 16.11 -3.95 -9.50
CA GLN A 132 14.73 -3.69 -9.95
C GLN A 132 13.71 -4.11 -8.89
N ARG A 133 13.99 -5.20 -8.17
CA ARG A 133 13.18 -5.64 -7.03
C ARG A 133 13.18 -4.59 -5.92
N SER A 134 14.33 -4.02 -5.53
CA SER A 134 14.37 -2.94 -4.54
C SER A 134 13.53 -1.72 -4.96
N LEU A 135 13.53 -1.37 -6.26
CA LEU A 135 12.64 -0.32 -6.78
C LEU A 135 11.15 -0.70 -6.68
N ALA A 136 10.80 -1.95 -6.98
CA ALA A 136 9.43 -2.46 -6.85
C ALA A 136 8.98 -2.44 -5.38
N GLN A 137 9.82 -2.92 -4.47
CA GLN A 137 9.59 -2.91 -3.03
C GLN A 137 9.37 -1.48 -2.49
N ALA A 138 10.24 -0.53 -2.85
CA ALA A 138 10.10 0.87 -2.45
C ALA A 138 8.79 1.50 -2.96
N ARG A 139 8.36 1.17 -4.19
CA ARG A 139 7.08 1.63 -4.74
C ARG A 139 5.88 1.05 -4.00
N LEU A 140 5.95 -0.23 -3.63
CA LEU A 140 4.92 -0.88 -2.84
C LEU A 140 4.81 -0.24 -1.46
N LEU A 141 5.94 -0.01 -0.78
CA LEU A 141 6.00 0.67 0.51
C LEU A 141 5.43 2.09 0.47
N ARG A 142 5.63 2.84 -0.63
CA ARG A 142 5.02 4.17 -0.81
C ARG A 142 3.50 4.15 -1.05
N LEU A 143 2.97 3.08 -1.67
CA LEU A 143 1.54 2.99 -1.97
C LEU A 143 0.73 2.52 -0.76
N LEU A 144 1.26 1.59 0.03
CA LEU A 144 0.50 0.91 1.08
C LEU A 144 -0.06 1.83 2.18
N PRO A 145 0.66 2.84 2.71
CA PRO A 145 0.10 3.78 3.69
C PRO A 145 -1.15 4.49 3.16
N LEU A 146 -1.11 4.95 1.90
CA LEU A 146 -2.22 5.63 1.23
C LEU A 146 -3.46 4.73 1.10
N LEU A 147 -3.23 3.44 0.85
CA LEU A 147 -4.30 2.45 0.71
C LEU A 147 -4.82 1.95 2.06
N ALA A 148 -3.97 1.89 3.09
CA ALA A 148 -4.33 1.44 4.44
C ALA A 148 -5.38 2.35 5.08
N VAL A 149 -5.33 3.65 4.78
CA VAL A 149 -6.37 4.61 5.18
C VAL A 149 -7.73 4.23 4.59
N LEU A 150 -7.76 3.71 3.37
CA LEU A 150 -9.00 3.42 2.63
C LEU A 150 -9.63 2.08 3.03
N ASP A 151 -8.82 1.02 3.11
CA ASP A 151 -9.28 -0.32 3.47
C ASP A 151 -8.12 -1.16 4.01
N LEU A 152 -7.76 -0.91 5.27
CA LEU A 152 -6.75 -1.68 5.99
C LEU A 152 -7.12 -3.17 6.05
N SER A 153 -8.41 -3.48 6.15
CA SER A 153 -8.91 -4.85 6.24
C SER A 153 -8.60 -5.69 4.99
N THR A 154 -8.64 -5.09 3.80
CA THR A 154 -8.27 -5.76 2.55
C THR A 154 -6.77 -5.98 2.44
N LEU A 155 -5.94 -5.06 2.94
CA LEU A 155 -4.47 -5.19 2.84
C LEU A 155 -3.87 -6.12 3.90
N SER A 156 -4.52 -6.21 5.07
CA SER A 156 -4.07 -6.99 6.24
C SER A 156 -4.44 -8.48 6.18
N ARG A 157 -5.48 -8.84 5.42
CA ARG A 157 -5.91 -10.23 5.26
C ARG A 157 -5.18 -10.89 4.10
N SER A 158 -4.94 -12.19 4.25
CA SER A 158 -4.53 -13.03 3.14
C SER A 158 -5.74 -13.34 2.23
N HIS A 159 -5.56 -13.15 0.92
CA HIS A 159 -6.57 -13.47 -0.09
C HIS A 159 -6.31 -14.84 -0.71
N PHE A 160 -5.04 -15.19 -0.87
CA PHE A 160 -4.60 -16.45 -1.47
C PHE A 160 -3.40 -17.02 -0.71
N PRO A 161 -3.59 -17.58 0.50
CA PRO A 161 -2.48 -17.98 1.38
C PRO A 161 -1.48 -18.94 0.71
N ASP A 162 -1.97 -19.85 -0.15
CA ASP A 162 -1.10 -20.79 -0.87
C ASP A 162 -0.24 -20.09 -1.93
N ALA A 163 -0.81 -19.09 -2.62
CA ALA A 163 -0.08 -18.31 -3.61
C ALA A 163 0.94 -17.39 -2.93
N GLU A 164 0.58 -16.77 -1.81
CA GLU A 164 1.49 -15.95 -1.00
C GLU A 164 2.69 -16.78 -0.53
N ARG A 165 2.44 -17.95 0.09
CA ARG A 165 3.47 -18.86 0.59
C ARG A 165 4.40 -19.38 -0.51
N SER A 166 3.94 -19.46 -1.75
CA SER A 166 4.79 -19.88 -2.88
C SER A 166 5.97 -18.93 -3.14
N TYR A 167 5.89 -17.69 -2.65
CA TYR A 167 6.97 -16.69 -2.71
C TYR A 167 7.71 -16.52 -1.38
N GLY A 168 7.72 -17.56 -0.52
CA GLY A 168 8.52 -17.59 0.71
C GLY A 168 7.96 -16.77 1.87
N THR A 169 6.68 -16.40 1.82
CA THR A 169 6.00 -15.58 2.85
C THR A 169 5.22 -16.45 3.84
N SER A 170 4.78 -15.90 4.96
CA SER A 170 3.93 -16.61 5.93
C SER A 170 2.46 -16.74 5.51
N GLY A 171 2.04 -16.09 4.43
CA GLY A 171 0.63 -16.07 4.00
C GLY A 171 -0.28 -15.26 4.92
N LYS A 172 0.25 -14.18 5.51
CA LYS A 172 -0.46 -13.24 6.41
C LYS A 172 -0.97 -11.99 5.68
N GLY A 173 -1.02 -11.99 4.35
CA GLY A 173 -1.48 -10.86 3.54
C GLY A 173 -0.37 -9.89 3.12
N LEU A 174 -0.76 -8.93 2.27
CA LEU A 174 0.18 -8.06 1.55
C LEU A 174 0.88 -7.05 2.47
N LEU A 175 0.15 -6.47 3.41
CA LEU A 175 0.72 -5.48 4.32
C LEU A 175 1.70 -6.13 5.30
N HIS A 176 1.41 -7.33 5.81
CA HIS A 176 2.35 -8.08 6.65
C HIS A 176 3.61 -8.47 5.88
N PHE A 177 3.46 -9.05 4.69
CA PHE A 177 4.59 -9.37 3.82
C PHE A 177 5.50 -8.15 3.62
N SER A 178 4.91 -7.00 3.28
CA SER A 178 5.68 -5.79 2.95
C SER A 178 6.42 -5.22 4.17
N ALA A 179 5.80 -5.29 5.35
CA ALA A 179 6.32 -4.72 6.58
C ALA A 179 7.33 -5.62 7.32
N VAL A 180 7.23 -6.95 7.17
CA VAL A 180 7.98 -7.91 8.00
C VAL A 180 8.94 -8.78 7.18
N GLU A 181 8.54 -9.21 5.99
CA GLU A 181 9.19 -10.33 5.27
C GLU A 181 9.84 -9.92 3.94
N MET A 182 9.40 -8.82 3.33
CA MET A 182 9.78 -8.43 1.97
C MET A 182 11.18 -7.82 1.89
N VAL A 183 11.55 -7.00 2.89
CA VAL A 183 12.75 -6.18 2.85
C VAL A 183 13.93 -6.93 3.46
N ASP A 184 15.01 -7.04 2.69
CA ASP A 184 16.32 -7.42 3.21
C ASP A 184 16.90 -6.23 4.00
N ARG A 185 17.11 -6.42 5.30
CA ARG A 185 17.54 -5.35 6.21
C ARG A 185 19.06 -5.10 6.15
N GLU A 186 19.81 -5.99 5.49
CA GLU A 186 21.23 -5.75 5.20
C GLU A 186 21.42 -4.73 4.06
N ASP A 187 20.40 -4.55 3.20
CA ASP A 187 20.33 -3.41 2.28
C ASP A 187 19.91 -2.16 3.07
N VAL A 188 20.89 -1.38 3.52
CA VAL A 188 20.70 -0.17 4.33
C VAL A 188 19.71 0.81 3.70
N LEU A 189 19.69 0.95 2.38
CA LEU A 189 18.77 1.88 1.72
C LEU A 189 17.33 1.38 1.82
N MET A 190 17.12 0.09 1.58
CA MET A 190 15.79 -0.52 1.72
C MET A 190 15.33 -0.57 3.17
N HIS A 191 16.25 -0.76 4.12
CA HIS A 191 15.95 -0.70 5.55
C HIS A 191 15.45 0.69 5.96
N VAL A 192 16.13 1.77 5.51
CA VAL A 192 15.64 3.14 5.72
C VAL A 192 14.25 3.34 5.10
N THR A 193 14.01 2.85 3.89
CA THR A 193 12.68 2.92 3.26
C THR A 193 11.61 2.17 4.07
N LEU A 194 11.95 1.04 4.69
CA LEU A 194 11.03 0.31 5.59
C LEU A 194 10.69 1.13 6.85
N LEU A 195 11.69 1.79 7.43
CA LEU A 195 11.51 2.65 8.60
C LEU A 195 10.62 3.86 8.28
N GLU A 196 10.87 4.51 7.14
CA GLU A 196 10.03 5.59 6.62
C GLU A 196 8.58 5.11 6.41
N PHE A 197 8.40 3.92 5.84
CA PHE A 197 7.08 3.30 5.67
C PHE A 197 6.30 3.14 6.97
N PHE A 198 6.94 2.67 8.06
CA PHE A 198 6.24 2.56 9.35
C PHE A 198 5.79 3.93 9.86
N GLY A 199 6.65 4.95 9.73
CA GLY A 199 6.32 6.31 10.11
C GLY A 199 5.20 6.92 9.27
N GLU A 200 5.17 6.67 7.96
CA GLU A 200 4.08 7.10 7.07
C GLU A 200 2.79 6.34 7.38
N LEU A 201 2.85 5.03 7.56
CA LEU A 201 1.68 4.19 7.85
C LEU A 201 0.93 4.66 9.11
N VAL A 202 1.63 4.89 10.21
CA VAL A 202 0.97 5.33 11.46
C VAL A 202 0.43 6.77 11.34
N ARG A 203 1.14 7.66 10.64
CA ARG A 203 0.69 9.04 10.40
C ARG A 203 -0.61 9.05 9.61
N GLU A 204 -0.63 8.37 8.46
CA GLU A 204 -1.79 8.28 7.58
C GLU A 204 -2.98 7.63 8.30
N VAL A 205 -2.76 6.50 8.97
CA VAL A 205 -3.84 5.76 9.66
C VAL A 205 -4.36 6.49 10.90
N SER A 206 -3.57 7.35 11.55
CA SER A 206 -4.03 8.13 12.71
C SER A 206 -5.20 9.08 12.37
N GLY A 207 -5.28 9.54 11.12
CA GLY A 207 -6.32 10.43 10.62
C GLY A 207 -7.67 9.74 10.37
N VAL A 208 -7.77 8.42 10.59
CA VAL A 208 -9.03 7.67 10.45
C VAL A 208 -9.46 6.95 11.72
N VAL A 209 -10.74 6.62 11.78
CA VAL A 209 -11.31 5.81 12.86
C VAL A 209 -11.14 4.34 12.50
N LEU A 210 -10.21 3.67 13.19
CA LEU A 210 -10.02 2.23 13.09
C LEU A 210 -11.08 1.45 13.88
N GLY A 211 -11.50 0.32 13.34
CA GLY A 211 -12.21 -0.71 14.09
C GLY A 211 -11.29 -1.41 15.10
N ARG A 212 -11.89 -2.11 16.09
CA ARG A 212 -11.11 -2.84 17.11
C ARG A 212 -10.19 -3.91 16.52
N GLU A 213 -10.67 -4.63 15.50
CA GLU A 213 -9.89 -5.68 14.85
C GLU A 213 -8.71 -5.10 14.06
N GLU A 214 -8.94 -3.99 13.35
CA GLU A 214 -7.92 -3.27 12.58
C GLU A 214 -6.82 -2.70 13.49
N GLU A 215 -7.20 -2.08 14.60
CA GLU A 215 -6.24 -1.57 15.59
C GLU A 215 -5.45 -2.71 16.26
N ALA A 216 -6.12 -3.82 16.62
CA ALA A 216 -5.45 -4.99 17.19
C ALA A 216 -4.47 -5.61 16.18
N TRP A 217 -4.84 -5.69 14.90
CA TRP A 217 -3.97 -6.18 13.85
C TRP A 217 -2.76 -5.27 13.64
N LEU A 218 -2.97 -3.94 13.57
CA LEU A 218 -1.89 -2.97 13.40
C LEU A 218 -0.90 -3.02 14.57
N ARG A 219 -1.41 -3.16 15.80
CA ARG A 219 -0.59 -3.37 16.99
C ARG A 219 0.27 -4.62 16.87
N GLY A 220 -0.34 -5.76 16.51
CA GLY A 220 0.40 -7.01 16.31
C GLY A 220 1.46 -6.91 15.22
N LEU A 221 1.18 -6.17 14.14
CA LEU A 221 2.16 -5.90 13.09
C LEU A 221 3.38 -5.12 13.61
N VAL A 222 3.12 -4.03 14.34
CA VAL A 222 4.18 -3.17 14.89
C VAL A 222 4.98 -3.91 15.96
N GLU A 223 4.34 -4.72 16.81
CA GLU A 223 5.02 -5.58 17.77
C GLU A 223 5.92 -6.62 17.08
N GLU A 224 5.41 -7.34 16.08
CA GLU A 224 6.18 -8.35 15.33
C GLU A 224 7.38 -7.72 14.59
N ALA A 225 7.16 -6.56 13.98
CA ALA A 225 8.21 -5.79 13.32
C ALA A 225 9.25 -5.29 14.33
N GLY A 226 8.83 -4.74 15.47
CA GLY A 226 9.71 -4.22 16.52
C GLY A 226 10.53 -5.30 17.23
N VAL A 227 9.99 -6.50 17.39
CA VAL A 227 10.74 -7.68 17.88
C VAL A 227 11.84 -8.07 16.91
N SER A 228 11.53 -8.00 15.61
CA SER A 228 12.46 -8.36 14.55
C SER A 228 13.49 -7.26 14.27
N ASP A 229 13.13 -6.01 14.53
CA ASP A 229 13.90 -4.81 14.22
C ASP A 229 13.62 -3.69 15.22
N GLN A 230 14.55 -3.49 16.15
CA GLN A 230 14.42 -2.49 17.21
C GLN A 230 14.38 -1.05 16.68
N MET A 231 14.88 -0.78 15.46
CA MET A 231 14.84 0.56 14.88
C MET A 231 13.42 1.00 14.52
N VAL A 232 12.52 0.06 14.23
CA VAL A 232 11.10 0.35 13.99
C VAL A 232 10.49 1.03 15.22
N GLY A 233 10.73 0.46 16.41
CA GLY A 233 10.29 1.07 17.67
C GLY A 233 10.88 2.46 17.87
N GLY A 234 12.19 2.61 17.70
CA GLY A 234 12.88 3.89 17.87
C GLY A 234 12.39 5.00 16.93
N VAL A 235 12.05 4.67 15.68
CA VAL A 235 11.47 5.64 14.73
C VAL A 235 10.08 6.06 15.18
N LEU A 236 9.23 5.13 15.60
CA LEU A 236 7.88 5.45 16.08
C LEU A 236 7.90 6.27 17.37
N GLU A 237 8.87 6.03 18.26
CA GLU A 237 9.11 6.85 19.46
C GLU A 237 9.58 8.26 19.09
N ALA A 238 10.50 8.38 18.12
CA ALA A 238 11.03 9.66 17.67
C ALA A 238 9.95 10.59 17.08
N ILE A 239 8.93 10.02 16.42
CA ILE A 239 7.81 10.78 15.86
C ILE A 239 7.13 11.63 16.94
N VAL A 240 7.00 11.13 18.16
CA VAL A 240 6.32 11.84 19.27
C VAL A 240 7.02 13.15 19.63
N GLY A 241 8.34 13.22 19.43
CA GLY A 241 9.15 14.40 19.72
C GLY A 241 9.21 15.42 18.58
N GLU A 242 8.58 15.15 17.44
CA GLU A 242 8.57 16.08 16.29
C GLU A 242 7.63 17.27 16.53
N GLU A 243 7.99 18.45 16.02
CA GLU A 243 7.10 19.60 16.04
C GLU A 243 5.92 19.38 15.07
N GLY A 244 4.69 19.66 15.50
CA GLY A 244 3.49 19.56 14.65
C GLY A 244 2.79 18.20 14.64
N VAL A 245 3.15 17.29 15.56
CA VAL A 245 2.48 16.01 15.75
C VAL A 245 1.04 16.20 16.20
N THR A 246 0.11 15.50 15.55
CA THR A 246 -1.32 15.56 15.88
C THR A 246 -1.65 14.76 17.13
N GLY A 247 -2.66 15.17 17.90
CA GLY A 247 -3.09 14.45 19.09
C GLY A 247 -3.59 13.03 18.77
N GLU A 248 -4.15 12.84 17.59
CA GLU A 248 -4.59 11.56 17.04
C GLU A 248 -3.44 10.57 16.86
N LEU A 249 -2.30 11.06 16.37
CA LEU A 249 -1.11 10.24 16.17
C LEU A 249 -0.52 9.81 17.50
N VAL A 250 -0.41 10.72 18.46
CA VAL A 250 0.03 10.40 19.83
C VAL A 250 -0.87 9.33 20.44
N GLU A 251 -2.19 9.50 20.35
CA GLU A 251 -3.15 8.52 20.88
C GLU A 251 -3.09 7.17 20.15
N LEU A 252 -2.85 7.15 18.83
CA LEU A 252 -2.62 5.90 18.11
C LEU A 252 -1.33 5.22 18.59
N LEU A 253 -0.21 5.93 18.68
CA LEU A 253 1.08 5.37 19.12
C LEU A 253 1.00 4.80 20.54
N ARG A 254 0.30 5.49 21.45
CA ARG A 254 -0.01 5.00 22.79
C ARG A 254 -0.77 3.68 22.74
N ARG A 255 -1.83 3.63 21.93
CA ARG A 255 -2.62 2.40 21.75
C ARG A 255 -1.80 1.29 21.10
N LEU A 256 -0.85 1.59 20.24
CA LEU A 256 0.08 0.60 19.67
C LEU A 256 1.15 0.12 20.67
N GLY A 257 1.22 0.68 21.87
CA GLY A 257 2.18 0.27 22.91
C GLY A 257 3.59 0.84 22.74
N ILE A 258 3.74 1.93 21.98
CA ILE A 258 5.03 2.61 21.77
C ILE A 258 5.40 3.37 23.05
N ARG A 259 6.63 3.18 23.54
CA ARG A 259 7.11 3.76 24.80
C ARG A 259 7.37 5.26 24.62
N GLY A 260 7.38 6.04 25.71
CA GLY A 260 7.61 7.49 25.65
C GLY A 260 6.36 8.35 25.37
N VAL A 261 5.21 7.73 25.08
CA VAL A 261 3.93 8.43 24.89
C VAL A 261 3.14 8.63 26.22
N GLU A 262 3.61 8.02 27.31
CA GLU A 262 2.99 8.13 28.64
C GLU A 262 3.37 9.42 29.39
N GLU A 263 4.43 10.12 28.95
CA GLU A 263 4.96 11.32 29.60
C GLU A 263 4.68 12.63 28.82
N ALA A 264 4.01 12.56 27.66
CA ALA A 264 3.67 13.70 26.80
C ALA A 264 2.19 14.11 26.90
#